data_AF-A0A5C5FTA5-F1
#
_entry.id   AF-A0A5C5FTA5-F1
#
_cell.length_a   1.000
_cell.length_b   1.000
_cell.length_c   1.000
_cell.angle_alpha   90.00
_cell.angle_beta   90.00
_cell.angle_gamma   90.00
#
_symmetry.space_group_name_H-M   'P 1'
#
loop_
_entity.id
_entity.type
_entity.pdbx_description
1 polymer ?
#
loop_
_entity_poly.entity_id
_entity_poly.type
_entity_poly.pdbx_seq_one_letter_code
_entity_poly.pdbx_strand_id
1 'polypeptide(L)'
;MVWEGPRTQPAFFTPSIPGLERRLRTNSPLTQLYRALRVLWVALTFPLHLSLVALLLVPVLPALLPDALVPGRKQRWTLPQRAVYPLLRRLIWAVCDVGSPNTLTPSDARGVPLWARALEEFTVRVGGAARVTVEVRDAALPGQARREGWVKGDVLDPVGVIDFESVPCFWFERDGQGQGSAPAKAGARWRARNGEERVLVYFVGGGFVTGNPSEGSRCFKLARETGLRVVGANFRKATTPSQAFPAALQDALTVYAHLVLDLGYRDVVLAGDSAGGSLALMLTQYLATLCPRRPASLVLPSALLLLSPWSDLTASTYAVASHSRFEDDIICASMATNSIRSFLLHVNSPRVRKAFAARGQASDDNGPGRDSGDSVYALGAQHAFFSPALPTALPSLTRTAQAYLAASRAAPLRILVTTGSAELFHLEIVRLVDNLRAASRAAVIDAGPSRGGGASGEVFEVELLSAEGEVHAFPLVPEWVSPAAGTAMEKMREWALEGTGRDAREEKGRRGEADGAPQ
;
A
#
# COMPACT_ATOMS: atom_id res chain seq x y z
N MET A 1 -23.51 -8.04 -8.09
CA MET A 1 -23.72 -7.08 -6.99
C MET A 1 -24.09 -5.72 -7.58
N VAL A 2 -25.01 -4.98 -6.93
CA VAL A 2 -25.76 -3.80 -7.44
C VAL A 2 -25.14 -2.45 -7.02
N TRP A 3 -23.94 -2.43 -6.43
CA TRP A 3 -23.35 -1.16 -5.98
C TRP A 3 -22.62 -0.44 -7.13
N GLU A 4 -23.14 0.72 -7.52
CA GLU A 4 -22.67 1.53 -8.65
C GLU A 4 -21.50 2.45 -8.32
N GLY A 5 -21.32 2.77 -7.03
CA GLY A 5 -20.31 3.70 -6.50
C GLY A 5 -20.32 5.08 -7.17
N PRO A 6 -19.58 6.05 -6.61
CA PRO A 6 -19.33 7.33 -7.28
C PRO A 6 -18.52 7.14 -8.57
N ARG A 7 -18.79 7.99 -9.58
CA ARG A 7 -18.14 7.95 -10.89
C ARG A 7 -17.35 9.22 -11.17
N THR A 8 -16.37 9.11 -12.04
CA THR A 8 -15.70 10.30 -12.60
C THR A 8 -16.73 11.13 -13.36
N GLN A 9 -16.81 12.39 -12.99
CA GLN A 9 -17.65 13.36 -13.70
C GLN A 9 -17.02 13.62 -15.07
N PRO A 10 -17.83 13.74 -16.14
CA PRO A 10 -17.31 14.10 -17.45
C PRO A 10 -16.61 15.47 -17.39
N ALA A 11 -15.38 15.51 -17.87
CA ALA A 11 -14.60 16.74 -18.00
C ALA A 11 -13.90 16.76 -19.36
N PHE A 12 -13.47 17.95 -19.81
CA PHE A 12 -12.81 18.10 -21.11
C PHE A 12 -11.53 17.26 -21.21
N PHE A 13 -10.68 17.28 -20.17
CA PHE A 13 -9.41 16.54 -20.19
C PHE A 13 -9.57 15.04 -19.90
N THR A 14 -10.64 14.65 -19.20
CA THR A 14 -10.96 13.25 -18.89
C THR A 14 -12.42 12.95 -19.27
N PRO A 15 -12.76 12.86 -20.57
CA PRO A 15 -14.13 12.64 -21.01
C PRO A 15 -14.63 11.24 -20.63
N SER A 16 -15.65 11.18 -19.78
CA SER A 16 -16.26 9.93 -19.32
C SER A 16 -17.63 9.72 -19.98
N ILE A 17 -17.98 8.46 -20.26
CA ILE A 17 -19.30 8.02 -20.74
C ILE A 17 -19.86 7.00 -19.73
N PRO A 18 -20.42 7.43 -18.59
CA PRO A 18 -20.78 6.52 -17.49
C PRO A 18 -21.75 5.40 -17.90
N GLY A 19 -22.64 5.64 -18.86
CA GLY A 19 -23.55 4.63 -19.39
C GLY A 19 -22.84 3.46 -20.09
N LEU A 20 -21.82 3.76 -20.89
CA LEU A 20 -21.00 2.77 -21.60
C LEU A 20 -20.07 2.05 -20.62
N GLU A 21 -19.37 2.82 -19.79
CA GLU A 21 -18.38 2.31 -18.82
C GLU A 21 -18.95 1.29 -17.86
N ARG A 22 -20.23 1.45 -17.47
CA ARG A 22 -20.95 0.48 -16.65
C ARG A 22 -21.12 -0.90 -17.29
N ARG A 23 -21.16 -0.94 -18.62
CA ARG A 23 -21.41 -2.17 -19.39
C ARG A 23 -20.12 -2.80 -19.91
N LEU A 24 -19.00 -2.08 -19.85
CA LEU A 24 -17.71 -2.60 -20.27
C LEU A 24 -17.28 -3.72 -19.32
N ARG A 25 -16.94 -4.87 -19.92
CA ARG A 25 -16.34 -5.98 -19.20
C ARG A 25 -14.94 -5.58 -18.72
N THR A 26 -14.50 -6.18 -17.62
CA THR A 26 -13.17 -5.91 -17.03
C THR A 26 -12.03 -6.06 -18.04
N ASN A 27 -12.12 -7.07 -18.91
CA ASN A 27 -11.20 -7.28 -20.02
C ASN A 27 -11.96 -7.69 -21.29
N SER A 28 -11.98 -6.83 -22.30
CA SER A 28 -12.57 -7.12 -23.61
C SER A 28 -11.92 -6.27 -24.72
N PRO A 29 -11.98 -6.69 -25.99
CA PRO A 29 -11.49 -5.88 -27.11
C PRO A 29 -12.09 -4.46 -27.13
N LEU A 30 -13.37 -4.34 -26.76
CA LEU A 30 -14.05 -3.04 -26.66
C LEU A 30 -13.47 -2.17 -25.54
N THR A 31 -13.16 -2.77 -24.39
CA THR A 31 -12.48 -2.08 -23.27
C THR A 31 -11.10 -1.58 -23.70
N GLN A 32 -10.35 -2.39 -24.46
CA GLN A 32 -9.03 -2.00 -24.97
C GLN A 32 -9.12 -0.90 -26.03
N LEU A 33 -10.08 -0.98 -26.95
CA LEU A 33 -10.34 0.09 -27.92
C LEU A 33 -10.70 1.40 -27.19
N TYR A 34 -11.56 1.33 -26.19
CA TYR A 34 -11.96 2.50 -25.42
C TYR A 34 -10.77 3.14 -24.67
N ARG A 35 -9.86 2.34 -24.08
CA ARG A 35 -8.60 2.84 -23.53
C ARG A 35 -7.70 3.47 -24.60
N ALA A 36 -7.55 2.83 -25.75
CA ALA A 36 -6.74 3.37 -26.85
C ALA A 36 -7.25 4.74 -27.30
N LEU A 37 -8.58 4.91 -27.39
CA LEU A 37 -9.20 6.21 -27.68
C LEU A 37 -8.92 7.25 -26.58
N ARG A 38 -8.96 6.86 -25.31
CA ARG A 38 -8.60 7.76 -24.19
C ARG A 38 -7.12 8.15 -24.22
N VAL A 39 -6.22 7.22 -24.51
CA VAL A 39 -4.77 7.51 -24.66
C VAL A 39 -4.54 8.45 -25.84
N LEU A 40 -5.22 8.21 -26.97
CA LEU A 40 -5.18 9.10 -28.12
C LEU A 40 -5.69 10.50 -27.75
N TRP A 41 -6.77 10.61 -26.97
CA TRP A 41 -7.27 11.90 -26.47
C TRP A 41 -6.23 12.65 -25.64
N VAL A 42 -5.53 11.96 -24.73
CA VAL A 42 -4.43 12.57 -23.95
C VAL A 42 -3.30 13.05 -24.86
N ALA A 43 -2.94 12.26 -25.88
CA ALA A 43 -1.91 12.66 -26.85
C ALA A 43 -2.33 13.89 -27.68
N LEU A 44 -3.58 13.95 -28.13
CA LEU A 44 -4.11 15.08 -28.90
C LEU A 44 -4.23 16.37 -28.07
N THR A 45 -4.50 16.25 -26.77
CA THR A 45 -4.63 17.40 -25.85
C THR A 45 -3.30 17.80 -25.20
N PHE A 46 -2.22 17.05 -25.43
CA PHE A 46 -0.90 17.33 -24.87
C PHE A 46 -0.32 18.69 -25.30
N PRO A 47 -0.39 19.12 -26.58
CA PRO A 47 0.06 20.46 -26.98
C PRO A 47 -0.68 21.58 -26.24
N LEU A 48 -2.01 21.43 -26.05
CA LEU A 48 -2.81 22.38 -25.29
C LEU A 48 -2.37 22.43 -23.82
N HIS A 49 -2.03 21.30 -23.21
CA HIS A 49 -1.46 21.27 -21.86
C HIS A 49 -0.16 22.07 -21.78
N LEU A 50 0.76 21.89 -22.72
CA LEU A 50 2.00 22.67 -22.77
C LEU A 50 1.74 24.16 -22.95
N SER A 51 0.80 24.54 -23.83
CA SER A 51 0.40 25.94 -24.01
C SER A 51 -0.17 26.54 -22.73
N LEU A 52 -1.02 25.81 -22.00
CA LEU A 52 -1.55 26.27 -20.70
C LEU A 52 -0.44 26.44 -19.67
N VAL A 53 0.49 25.48 -19.55
CA VAL A 53 1.63 25.60 -18.64
C VAL A 53 2.52 26.80 -19.00
N ALA A 54 2.77 27.04 -20.29
CA ALA A 54 3.53 28.20 -20.76
C ALA A 54 2.83 29.53 -20.45
N LEU A 55 1.50 29.58 -20.63
CA LEU A 55 0.69 30.75 -20.26
C LEU A 55 0.77 31.06 -18.76
N LEU A 56 0.94 30.05 -17.91
CA LEU A 56 1.11 30.25 -16.46
C LEU A 56 2.46 30.88 -16.08
N LEU A 57 3.44 30.92 -16.99
CA LEU A 57 4.71 31.63 -16.78
C LEU A 57 4.56 33.16 -16.85
N VAL A 58 3.46 33.65 -17.43
CA VAL A 58 3.18 35.09 -17.53
C VAL A 58 2.61 35.58 -16.19
N PRO A 59 3.32 36.39 -15.39
CA PRO A 59 2.99 36.61 -13.97
C PRO A 59 1.56 37.09 -13.67
N VAL A 60 0.97 37.88 -14.56
CA VAL A 60 -0.38 38.45 -14.38
C VAL A 60 -1.49 37.50 -14.83
N LEU A 61 -1.19 36.60 -15.76
CA LEU A 61 -2.22 35.81 -16.44
C LEU A 61 -2.90 34.77 -15.52
N PRO A 62 -2.19 34.02 -14.65
CA PRO A 62 -2.83 33.11 -13.71
C PRO A 62 -3.83 33.80 -12.81
N ALA A 63 -3.64 35.08 -12.46
CA ALA A 63 -4.55 35.85 -11.61
C ALA A 63 -5.88 36.16 -12.32
N LEU A 64 -5.84 36.38 -13.64
CA LEU A 64 -6.98 36.77 -14.46
C LEU A 64 -7.81 35.59 -14.98
N LEU A 65 -7.25 34.38 -15.00
CA LEU A 65 -7.94 33.19 -15.48
C LEU A 65 -8.91 32.60 -14.42
N PRO A 66 -10.05 32.03 -14.85
CA PRO A 66 -10.91 31.23 -14.00
C PRO A 66 -10.16 30.03 -13.38
N ASP A 67 -10.53 29.62 -12.16
CA ASP A 67 -9.91 28.48 -11.47
C ASP A 67 -9.90 27.19 -12.31
N ALA A 68 -10.93 26.98 -13.13
CA ALA A 68 -11.03 25.81 -14.00
C ALA A 68 -9.93 25.72 -15.08
N LEU A 69 -9.30 26.84 -15.44
CA LEU A 69 -8.22 26.91 -16.43
C LEU A 69 -6.83 26.92 -15.78
N VAL A 70 -6.76 26.95 -14.45
CA VAL A 70 -5.52 27.06 -13.69
C VAL A 70 -5.41 25.87 -12.74
N PRO A 71 -4.90 24.71 -13.21
CA PRO A 71 -4.81 23.50 -12.39
C PRO A 71 -4.07 23.75 -11.08
N GLY A 72 -4.57 23.19 -9.98
CA GLY A 72 -3.93 23.30 -8.67
C GLY A 72 -3.94 24.68 -8.04
N ARG A 73 -4.75 25.63 -8.54
CA ARG A 73 -4.83 26.98 -7.94
C ARG A 73 -5.26 26.92 -6.48
N LYS A 74 -6.28 26.12 -6.17
CA LYS A 74 -6.81 25.93 -4.82
C LYS A 74 -5.82 25.21 -3.90
N GLN A 75 -5.07 24.29 -4.47
CA GLN A 75 -4.04 23.48 -3.81
C GLN A 75 -2.69 24.19 -3.72
N ARG A 76 -2.59 25.42 -4.25
CA ARG A 76 -1.36 26.22 -4.27
C ARG A 76 -0.18 25.49 -4.92
N TRP A 77 -0.44 24.70 -5.95
CA TRP A 77 0.61 23.97 -6.66
C TRP A 77 1.68 24.91 -7.21
N THR A 78 2.93 24.47 -7.08
CA THR A 78 4.10 25.04 -7.75
C THR A 78 4.03 24.78 -9.26
N LEU A 79 4.85 25.49 -10.04
CA LEU A 79 4.89 25.30 -11.49
C LEU A 79 5.21 23.84 -11.91
N PRO A 80 6.19 23.13 -11.32
CA PRO A 80 6.41 21.71 -11.61
C PRO A 80 5.19 20.84 -11.34
N GLN A 81 4.50 21.03 -10.22
CA GLN A 81 3.28 20.29 -9.90
C GLN A 81 2.16 20.54 -10.92
N ARG A 82 1.95 21.80 -11.32
CA ARG A 82 0.96 22.17 -12.35
C ARG A 82 1.28 21.58 -13.71
N ALA A 83 2.56 21.38 -14.02
CA ALA A 83 2.98 20.73 -15.26
C ALA A 83 2.77 19.20 -15.20
N VAL A 84 3.06 18.56 -14.06
CA VAL A 84 3.14 17.10 -13.95
C VAL A 84 1.82 16.48 -13.48
N TYR A 85 1.20 16.97 -12.40
CA TYR A 85 0.04 16.30 -11.77
C TYR A 85 -1.16 16.17 -12.71
N PRO A 86 -1.60 17.21 -13.46
CA PRO A 86 -2.72 17.06 -14.39
C PRO A 86 -2.43 16.06 -15.50
N LEU A 87 -1.20 16.04 -16.02
CA LEU A 87 -0.79 15.10 -17.06
C LEU A 87 -0.75 13.67 -16.53
N LEU A 88 -0.17 13.47 -15.35
CA LEU A 88 -0.11 12.17 -14.68
C LEU A 88 -1.51 11.62 -14.41
N ARG A 89 -2.41 12.45 -13.87
CA ARG A 89 -3.83 12.11 -13.67
C ARG A 89 -4.47 11.63 -14.97
N ARG A 90 -4.31 12.37 -16.07
CA ARG A 90 -4.91 12.03 -17.38
C ARG A 90 -4.36 10.72 -17.94
N LEU A 91 -3.06 10.47 -17.83
CA LEU A 91 -2.43 9.22 -18.25
C LEU A 91 -2.95 8.03 -17.44
N ILE A 92 -3.00 8.17 -16.11
CA ILE A 92 -3.52 7.14 -15.22
C ILE A 92 -5.01 6.89 -15.51
N TRP A 93 -5.81 7.95 -15.66
CA TRP A 93 -7.22 7.85 -16.03
C TRP A 93 -7.43 7.12 -17.36
N ALA A 94 -6.63 7.44 -18.40
CA ALA A 94 -6.78 6.85 -19.72
C ALA A 94 -6.61 5.32 -19.71
N VAL A 95 -5.78 4.80 -18.79
CA VAL A 95 -5.40 3.39 -18.73
C VAL A 95 -6.15 2.61 -17.65
N CYS A 96 -6.27 3.18 -16.44
CA CYS A 96 -6.66 2.44 -15.24
C CYS A 96 -8.11 2.70 -14.77
N ASP A 97 -8.80 3.69 -15.34
CA ASP A 97 -10.14 4.06 -14.88
C ASP A 97 -11.22 3.06 -15.26
N VAL A 98 -11.08 2.37 -16.40
CA VAL A 98 -12.08 1.43 -16.89
C VAL A 98 -11.47 0.07 -17.14
N GLY A 99 -12.08 -0.97 -16.55
CA GLY A 99 -11.60 -2.35 -16.60
C GLY A 99 -10.27 -2.57 -15.86
N SER A 100 -9.66 -3.75 -16.03
CA SER A 100 -8.29 -4.03 -15.54
C SER A 100 -7.31 -4.12 -16.73
N PRO A 101 -6.19 -3.37 -16.74
CA PRO A 101 -5.21 -3.43 -17.82
C PRO A 101 -4.26 -4.62 -17.61
N ASN A 102 -4.56 -5.77 -18.23
CA ASN A 102 -3.78 -7.01 -18.07
C ASN A 102 -2.25 -6.82 -18.14
N THR A 103 -1.77 -5.92 -19.00
CA THR A 103 -0.33 -5.63 -19.17
C THR A 103 0.32 -4.96 -17.97
N LEU A 104 -0.45 -4.31 -17.09
CA LEU A 104 -0.01 -3.71 -15.82
C LEU A 104 -0.39 -4.58 -14.61
N THR A 105 -0.79 -5.83 -14.85
CA THR A 105 -1.14 -6.82 -13.81
C THR A 105 -0.22 -8.02 -13.73
N PRO A 106 1.07 -7.99 -14.15
CA PRO A 106 1.81 -9.23 -14.27
C PRO A 106 2.22 -9.74 -12.88
N SER A 107 1.37 -10.57 -12.29
CA SER A 107 1.68 -11.38 -11.11
C SER A 107 2.81 -12.38 -11.40
N ASP A 108 3.02 -12.73 -12.68
CA ASP A 108 4.02 -13.71 -13.12
C ASP A 108 5.28 -13.10 -13.75
N ALA A 109 5.37 -11.77 -13.91
CA ALA A 109 6.60 -11.17 -14.44
C ALA A 109 7.73 -11.38 -13.44
N ARG A 110 8.73 -12.18 -13.82
CA ARG A 110 9.95 -12.45 -13.04
C ARG A 110 11.13 -11.56 -13.47
N GLY A 111 10.90 -10.66 -14.41
CA GLY A 111 11.92 -9.76 -14.96
C GLY A 111 11.70 -8.32 -14.51
N VAL A 112 12.79 -7.57 -14.44
CA VAL A 112 12.73 -6.11 -14.29
C VAL A 112 12.66 -5.50 -15.69
N PRO A 113 11.64 -4.69 -16.02
CA PRO A 113 11.53 -4.06 -17.33
C PRO A 113 12.74 -3.18 -17.68
N LEU A 114 13.12 -3.12 -18.96
CA LEU A 114 14.27 -2.33 -19.43
C LEU A 114 14.17 -0.85 -19.04
N TRP A 115 12.98 -0.27 -19.12
CA TRP A 115 12.75 1.13 -18.75
C TRP A 115 12.94 1.37 -17.25
N ALA A 116 12.64 0.39 -16.39
CA ALA A 116 12.83 0.51 -14.95
C ALA A 116 14.33 0.49 -14.61
N ARG A 117 15.11 -0.35 -15.31
CA ARG A 117 16.58 -0.33 -15.23
C ARG A 117 17.16 0.97 -15.76
N ALA A 118 16.66 1.48 -16.89
CA ALA A 118 17.11 2.75 -17.44
C ALA A 118 16.82 3.93 -16.51
N LEU A 119 15.65 3.93 -15.85
CA LEU A 119 15.31 4.93 -14.84
C LEU A 119 16.24 4.84 -13.63
N GLU A 120 16.51 3.64 -13.12
CA GLU A 120 17.46 3.43 -12.02
C GLU A 120 18.86 3.94 -12.42
N GLU A 121 19.36 3.55 -13.58
CA GLU A 121 20.66 4.00 -14.10
C GLU A 121 20.74 5.51 -14.29
N PHE A 122 19.66 6.14 -14.79
CA PHE A 122 19.57 7.59 -14.88
C PHE A 122 19.65 8.24 -13.49
N THR A 123 18.90 7.73 -12.51
CA THR A 123 18.94 8.27 -11.15
C THR A 123 20.30 8.11 -10.48
N VAL A 124 21.02 7.01 -10.74
CA VAL A 124 22.39 6.79 -10.25
C VAL A 124 23.36 7.77 -10.91
N ARG A 125 23.32 7.91 -12.25
CA ARG A 125 24.25 8.76 -13.00
C ARG A 125 24.05 10.25 -12.76
N VAL A 126 22.80 10.70 -12.69
CA VAL A 126 22.47 12.13 -12.56
C VAL A 126 22.37 12.55 -11.10
N GLY A 127 21.95 11.66 -10.20
CA GLY A 127 21.77 11.96 -8.78
C GLY A 127 22.94 11.56 -7.88
N GLY A 128 24.02 10.96 -8.41
CA GLY A 128 25.13 10.43 -7.59
C GLY A 128 24.71 9.32 -6.62
N ALA A 129 23.57 8.68 -6.90
CA ALA A 129 22.90 7.80 -5.95
C ALA A 129 23.53 6.40 -5.89
N ALA A 130 23.42 5.71 -4.75
CA ALA A 130 23.90 4.34 -4.63
C ALA A 130 23.10 3.38 -5.53
N ARG A 131 23.82 2.47 -6.20
CA ARG A 131 23.23 1.44 -7.07
C ARG A 131 22.48 0.39 -6.24
N VAL A 132 21.42 -0.16 -6.80
CA VAL A 132 20.60 -1.20 -6.15
C VAL A 132 20.53 -2.43 -7.04
N THR A 133 20.95 -3.58 -6.50
CA THR A 133 20.78 -4.88 -7.18
C THR A 133 19.37 -5.43 -6.96
N VAL A 134 18.81 -6.06 -8.01
CA VAL A 134 17.51 -6.72 -7.96
C VAL A 134 17.64 -8.19 -8.33
N GLU A 135 17.11 -9.07 -7.47
CA GLU A 135 17.02 -10.51 -7.71
C GLU A 135 15.59 -10.99 -7.46
N VAL A 136 15.07 -11.91 -8.27
CA VAL A 136 13.69 -12.44 -8.12
C VAL A 136 13.75 -13.87 -7.60
N ARG A 137 13.03 -14.15 -6.51
CA ARG A 137 12.89 -15.48 -5.92
C ARG A 137 11.48 -15.74 -5.44
N ASP A 138 11.02 -16.96 -5.56
CA ASP A 138 9.68 -17.32 -5.10
C ASP A 138 9.68 -17.61 -3.61
N ALA A 139 8.68 -17.08 -2.90
CA ALA A 139 8.31 -17.50 -1.57
C ALA A 139 7.18 -18.52 -1.66
N ALA A 140 7.32 -19.65 -0.98
CA ALA A 140 6.23 -20.62 -0.79
C ALA A 140 5.81 -20.63 0.67
N LEU A 141 4.55 -20.91 0.94
CA LEU A 141 4.05 -20.94 2.32
C LEU A 141 4.74 -22.11 3.07
N PRO A 142 5.49 -21.84 4.16
CA PRO A 142 6.18 -22.89 4.89
C PRO A 142 5.21 -23.91 5.47
N GLY A 143 5.54 -25.20 5.40
CA GLY A 143 4.73 -26.25 6.00
C GLY A 143 4.56 -26.08 7.53
N GLN A 144 5.54 -25.44 8.18
CA GLN A 144 5.47 -25.09 9.60
C GLN A 144 4.35 -24.09 9.91
N ALA A 145 4.13 -23.07 9.07
CA ALA A 145 3.02 -22.13 9.26
C ALA A 145 1.66 -22.83 9.29
N ARG A 146 1.46 -23.85 8.45
CA ARG A 146 0.23 -24.67 8.48
C ARG A 146 0.11 -25.48 9.78
N ARG A 147 1.18 -26.16 10.20
CA ARG A 147 1.20 -26.96 11.44
C ARG A 147 0.96 -26.11 12.69
N GLU A 148 1.47 -24.90 12.69
CA GLU A 148 1.32 -23.94 13.79
C GLU A 148 0.02 -23.13 13.73
N GLY A 149 -0.88 -23.43 12.78
CA GLY A 149 -2.19 -22.80 12.70
C GLY A 149 -2.17 -21.34 12.26
N TRP A 150 -1.17 -20.94 11.48
CA TRP A 150 -1.11 -19.60 10.87
C TRP A 150 -2.14 -19.40 9.77
N VAL A 151 -2.76 -20.47 9.25
CA VAL A 151 -3.78 -20.43 8.19
C VAL A 151 -5.14 -20.77 8.78
N LYS A 152 -5.96 -19.75 9.06
CA LYS A 152 -7.30 -19.92 9.65
C LYS A 152 -8.19 -18.70 9.35
N GLY A 153 -9.50 -18.82 9.57
CA GLY A 153 -10.42 -17.68 9.44
C GLY A 153 -10.48 -17.15 8.01
N ASP A 154 -10.43 -15.83 7.85
CA ASP A 154 -10.74 -15.15 6.58
C ASP A 154 -9.70 -15.30 5.47
N VAL A 155 -8.51 -15.86 5.77
CA VAL A 155 -7.56 -16.26 4.71
C VAL A 155 -7.93 -17.61 4.08
N LEU A 156 -8.86 -18.36 4.66
CA LEU A 156 -9.43 -19.54 4.03
C LEU A 156 -10.56 -19.16 3.10
N ASP A 157 -10.59 -19.78 1.93
CA ASP A 157 -11.73 -19.69 1.03
C ASP A 157 -12.83 -20.67 1.47
N PRO A 158 -14.03 -20.20 1.85
CA PRO A 158 -15.13 -21.06 2.28
C PRO A 158 -15.61 -22.04 1.20
N VAL A 159 -15.34 -21.78 -0.08
CA VAL A 159 -15.76 -22.65 -1.20
C VAL A 159 -14.60 -23.39 -1.88
N GLY A 160 -13.36 -23.19 -1.42
CA GLY A 160 -12.17 -23.93 -1.90
C GLY A 160 -11.80 -23.69 -3.37
N VAL A 161 -12.00 -22.47 -3.87
CA VAL A 161 -11.61 -22.04 -5.22
C VAL A 161 -10.26 -21.30 -5.21
N ILE A 162 -9.91 -20.65 -4.10
CA ILE A 162 -8.71 -19.82 -3.96
C ILE A 162 -7.73 -20.49 -2.98
N ASP A 163 -6.64 -21.02 -3.53
CA ASP A 163 -5.56 -21.66 -2.79
C ASP A 163 -4.32 -20.77 -2.65
N PHE A 164 -3.44 -21.16 -1.72
CA PHE A 164 -2.13 -20.55 -1.56
C PHE A 164 -1.21 -20.95 -2.72
N GLU A 165 -0.48 -19.98 -3.26
CA GLU A 165 0.45 -20.17 -4.37
C GLU A 165 1.85 -19.65 -4.00
N SER A 166 2.83 -19.97 -4.84
CA SER A 166 4.15 -19.35 -4.73
C SER A 166 4.09 -17.88 -5.16
N VAL A 167 4.72 -17.00 -4.39
CA VAL A 167 4.72 -15.55 -4.63
C VAL A 167 6.08 -15.11 -5.14
N PRO A 168 6.20 -14.48 -6.33
CA PRO A 168 7.46 -13.88 -6.75
C PRO A 168 7.84 -12.70 -5.86
N CYS A 169 9.02 -12.78 -5.25
CA CYS A 169 9.60 -11.75 -4.39
C CYS A 169 10.78 -11.10 -5.10
N PHE A 170 10.71 -9.78 -5.27
CA PHE A 170 11.79 -8.96 -5.81
C PHE A 170 12.62 -8.42 -4.65
N TRP A 171 13.87 -8.86 -4.56
CA TRP A 171 14.80 -8.45 -3.54
C TRP A 171 15.65 -7.30 -4.03
N PHE A 172 15.57 -6.16 -3.34
CA PHE A 172 16.34 -4.94 -3.62
C PHE A 172 17.38 -4.74 -2.52
N GLU A 173 18.65 -4.67 -2.90
CA GLU A 173 19.78 -4.49 -1.96
C GLU A 173 20.72 -3.42 -2.51
N ARG A 174 21.06 -2.42 -1.68
CA ARG A 174 22.04 -1.38 -2.02
C ARG A 174 23.43 -2.01 -2.19
N ASP A 175 24.11 -1.67 -3.28
CA ASP A 175 25.43 -2.19 -3.62
C ASP A 175 26.47 -1.90 -2.53
N GLY A 176 27.38 -2.84 -2.31
CA GLY A 176 28.42 -2.76 -1.28
C GLY A 176 28.02 -3.27 0.10
N GLN A 177 26.72 -3.44 0.42
CA GLN A 177 26.30 -4.02 1.72
C GLN A 177 26.39 -5.57 1.77
N GLY A 178 26.64 -6.23 0.64
CA GLY A 178 26.65 -7.69 0.50
C GLY A 178 28.02 -8.37 0.40
N GLN A 179 29.14 -7.63 0.38
CA GLN A 179 30.48 -8.20 0.11
C GLN A 179 31.30 -8.61 1.35
N GLY A 180 30.63 -8.82 2.49
CA GLY A 180 31.27 -9.25 3.74
C GLY A 180 31.02 -10.72 4.08
N SER A 181 31.29 -11.66 3.16
CA SER A 181 31.59 -13.09 3.39
C SER A 181 31.39 -13.89 2.09
N ALA A 182 32.22 -14.93 1.91
CA ALA A 182 32.34 -15.86 0.77
C ALA A 182 31.01 -16.24 0.06
N PRO A 183 31.05 -16.72 -1.21
CA PRO A 183 29.84 -17.08 -1.97
C PRO A 183 29.05 -18.14 -1.22
N ALA A 184 28.04 -17.70 -0.49
CA ALA A 184 27.19 -18.56 0.29
C ALA A 184 26.33 -19.39 -0.69
N LYS A 185 26.15 -20.68 -0.39
CA LYS A 185 25.28 -21.61 -1.15
C LYS A 185 24.01 -20.89 -1.62
N ALA A 186 23.56 -21.12 -2.85
CA ALA A 186 22.35 -20.52 -3.40
C ALA A 186 21.16 -20.66 -2.41
N GLY A 187 20.85 -19.59 -1.68
CA GLY A 187 19.90 -19.62 -0.55
C GLY A 187 20.38 -18.91 0.71
N ALA A 188 21.69 -18.84 0.98
CA ALA A 188 22.22 -18.23 2.20
C ALA A 188 22.35 -16.69 2.12
N ARG A 189 22.42 -16.10 0.92
CA ARG A 189 22.49 -14.64 0.73
C ARG A 189 21.31 -13.88 1.38
N TRP A 190 20.11 -14.45 1.29
CA TRP A 190 18.84 -13.82 1.69
C TRP A 190 18.32 -14.28 3.05
N ARG A 191 19.10 -15.11 3.75
CA ARG A 191 18.83 -15.42 5.16
C ARG A 191 19.22 -14.23 6.02
N ALA A 192 18.51 -14.05 7.14
CA ALA A 192 18.88 -13.09 8.16
C ALA A 192 20.30 -13.40 8.67
N ARG A 193 21.17 -12.39 8.71
CA ARG A 193 22.60 -12.54 9.07
C ARG A 193 22.80 -12.93 10.54
N ASN A 194 21.96 -12.45 11.45
CA ASN A 194 22.10 -12.69 12.88
C ASN A 194 20.76 -12.66 13.66
N GLY A 195 19.63 -12.89 13.00
CA GLY A 195 18.28 -12.85 13.62
C GLY A 195 17.79 -11.45 14.01
N GLU A 196 18.70 -10.48 14.19
CA GLU A 196 18.42 -9.08 14.49
C GLU A 196 18.36 -8.19 13.24
N GLU A 197 18.70 -8.75 12.06
CA GLU A 197 18.61 -8.03 10.80
C GLU A 197 17.17 -7.61 10.49
N ARG A 198 16.96 -6.32 10.26
CA ARG A 198 15.69 -5.76 9.82
C ARG A 198 15.51 -5.90 8.31
N VAL A 199 14.36 -6.41 7.89
CA VAL A 199 13.92 -6.48 6.49
C VAL A 199 12.64 -5.69 6.29
N LEU A 200 12.50 -5.04 5.13
CA LEU A 200 11.31 -4.27 4.77
C LEU A 200 10.55 -5.02 3.67
N VAL A 201 9.30 -5.38 3.91
CA VAL A 201 8.40 -5.96 2.90
C VAL A 201 7.55 -4.85 2.31
N TYR A 202 7.60 -4.69 0.98
CA TYR A 202 6.84 -3.67 0.29
C TYR A 202 5.70 -4.28 -0.54
N PHE A 203 4.48 -3.80 -0.29
CA PHE A 203 3.30 -4.11 -1.08
C PHE A 203 2.98 -2.92 -1.99
N VAL A 204 3.02 -3.13 -3.31
CA VAL A 204 2.71 -2.08 -4.29
C VAL A 204 1.21 -1.80 -4.33
N GLY A 205 0.86 -0.52 -4.47
CA GLY A 205 -0.49 -0.04 -4.73
C GLY A 205 -1.03 -0.40 -6.12
N GLY A 206 -2.05 0.33 -6.57
CA GLY A 206 -2.78 0.00 -7.81
C GLY A 206 -4.13 -0.67 -7.56
N GLY A 207 -4.80 -0.34 -6.46
CA GLY A 207 -6.19 -0.75 -6.21
C GLY A 207 -6.40 -2.26 -6.10
N PHE A 208 -5.38 -3.03 -5.71
CA PHE A 208 -5.35 -4.50 -5.78
C PHE A 208 -5.48 -5.10 -7.19
N VAL A 209 -5.58 -4.28 -8.24
CA VAL A 209 -5.87 -4.74 -9.61
C VAL A 209 -4.72 -4.52 -10.56
N THR A 210 -3.72 -3.70 -10.23
CA THR A 210 -2.52 -3.44 -11.03
C THR A 210 -1.26 -3.35 -10.16
N GLY A 211 -0.11 -3.13 -10.79
CA GLY A 211 1.15 -2.76 -10.16
C GLY A 211 2.09 -3.95 -9.92
N ASN A 212 3.38 -3.74 -10.12
CA ASN A 212 4.43 -4.72 -9.84
C ASN A 212 5.57 -4.07 -9.03
N PRO A 213 6.25 -4.79 -8.12
CA PRO A 213 7.38 -4.26 -7.37
C PRO A 213 8.53 -3.69 -8.22
N SER A 214 8.72 -4.22 -9.43
CA SER A 214 9.73 -3.74 -10.38
C SER A 214 9.27 -2.57 -11.26
N GLU A 215 7.98 -2.23 -11.24
CA GLU A 215 7.46 -1.07 -11.98
C GLU A 215 7.71 0.20 -11.16
N GLY A 216 8.50 1.12 -11.68
CA GLY A 216 8.78 2.41 -11.03
C GLY A 216 9.88 2.32 -9.98
N SER A 217 10.12 3.43 -9.28
CA SER A 217 11.28 3.57 -8.40
C SER A 217 11.01 3.26 -6.91
N ARG A 218 9.80 2.84 -6.52
CA ARG A 218 9.38 2.72 -5.10
C ARG A 218 10.35 1.87 -4.25
N CYS A 219 10.53 0.60 -4.63
CA CYS A 219 11.37 -0.33 -3.88
C CYS A 219 12.86 0.03 -4.01
N PHE A 220 13.29 0.50 -5.19
CA PHE A 220 14.65 1.01 -5.41
C PHE A 220 14.97 2.19 -4.48
N LYS A 221 14.08 3.18 -4.42
CA LYS A 221 14.21 4.37 -3.58
C LYS A 221 14.26 3.97 -2.11
N LEU A 222 13.35 3.12 -1.63
CA LEU A 222 13.38 2.64 -0.25
C LEU A 222 14.66 1.87 0.08
N ALA A 223 15.11 0.94 -0.76
CA ALA A 223 16.35 0.21 -0.54
C ALA A 223 17.58 1.15 -0.51
N ARG A 224 17.58 2.17 -1.37
CA ARG A 224 18.63 3.17 -1.45
C ARG A 224 18.68 4.07 -0.22
N GLU A 225 17.56 4.69 0.14
CA GLU A 225 17.47 5.65 1.23
C GLU A 225 17.62 4.97 2.60
N THR A 226 17.00 3.81 2.80
CA THR A 226 17.08 3.10 4.08
C THR A 226 18.33 2.23 4.22
N GLY A 227 18.92 1.80 3.11
CA GLY A 227 19.98 0.78 3.14
C GLY A 227 19.52 -0.58 3.69
N LEU A 228 18.22 -0.79 3.91
CA LEU A 228 17.64 -2.08 4.28
C LEU A 228 17.48 -2.96 3.05
N ARG A 229 17.43 -4.27 3.25
CA ARG A 229 16.91 -5.18 2.22
C ARG A 229 15.41 -4.96 2.09
N VAL A 230 14.98 -4.66 0.87
CA VAL A 230 13.57 -4.48 0.54
C VAL A 230 13.08 -5.68 -0.26
N VAL A 231 11.97 -6.29 0.17
CA VAL A 231 11.31 -7.40 -0.49
C VAL A 231 9.99 -6.89 -1.07
N GLY A 232 9.99 -6.66 -2.37
CA GLY A 232 8.77 -6.37 -3.11
C GLY A 232 7.97 -7.63 -3.36
N ALA A 233 6.84 -7.80 -2.67
CA ALA A 233 5.97 -8.96 -2.83
C ALA A 233 5.03 -8.77 -4.03
N ASN A 234 5.20 -9.59 -5.08
CA ASN A 234 4.33 -9.53 -6.27
C ASN A 234 3.03 -10.33 -6.06
N PHE A 235 2.19 -9.87 -5.13
CA PHE A 235 0.93 -10.52 -4.79
C PHE A 235 -0.07 -10.54 -5.97
N ARG A 236 -0.94 -11.56 -5.99
CA ARG A 236 -2.00 -11.76 -6.98
C ARG A 236 -2.93 -10.56 -7.06
N LYS A 237 -3.14 -10.05 -8.27
CA LYS A 237 -4.05 -8.94 -8.54
C LYS A 237 -5.46 -9.44 -8.81
N ALA A 238 -6.47 -8.77 -8.24
CA ALA A 238 -7.87 -9.15 -8.28
C ALA A 238 -8.51 -8.92 -9.66
N THR A 239 -7.99 -9.55 -10.71
CA THR A 239 -8.48 -9.42 -12.09
C THR A 239 -9.51 -10.48 -12.46
N THR A 240 -9.54 -11.57 -11.70
CA THR A 240 -10.44 -12.73 -11.85
C THR A 240 -11.01 -13.13 -10.48
N PRO A 241 -12.13 -13.87 -10.42
CA PRO A 241 -12.68 -14.36 -9.15
C PRO A 241 -11.67 -15.17 -8.33
N SER A 242 -10.85 -16.00 -8.97
CA SER A 242 -9.83 -16.83 -8.30
C SER A 242 -8.63 -16.04 -7.77
N GLN A 243 -8.48 -14.77 -8.17
CA GLN A 243 -7.43 -13.87 -7.71
C GLN A 243 -7.97 -12.71 -6.85
N ALA A 244 -9.27 -12.65 -6.62
CA ALA A 244 -9.88 -11.70 -5.70
C ALA A 244 -9.55 -12.07 -4.24
N PHE A 245 -10.02 -11.27 -3.28
CA PHE A 245 -9.84 -11.63 -1.87
C PHE A 245 -10.35 -13.07 -1.59
N PRO A 246 -9.57 -13.94 -0.91
CA PRO A 246 -8.42 -13.63 -0.04
C PRO A 246 -7.03 -13.71 -0.68
N ALA A 247 -6.89 -13.86 -2.00
CA ALA A 247 -5.61 -14.16 -2.66
C ALA A 247 -4.46 -13.21 -2.25
N ALA A 248 -4.67 -11.89 -2.31
CA ALA A 248 -3.63 -10.92 -1.93
C ALA A 248 -3.18 -11.05 -0.45
N LEU A 249 -4.10 -11.36 0.47
CA LEU A 249 -3.78 -11.56 1.89
C LEU A 249 -3.08 -12.90 2.13
N GLN A 250 -3.48 -13.95 1.40
CA GLN A 250 -2.78 -15.24 1.41
C GLN A 250 -1.33 -15.11 0.92
N ASP A 251 -1.10 -14.30 -0.12
CA ASP A 251 0.23 -14.06 -0.67
C ASP A 251 1.08 -13.24 0.30
N ALA A 252 0.51 -12.19 0.90
CA ALA A 252 1.18 -11.41 1.94
C ALA A 252 1.59 -12.29 3.14
N LEU A 253 0.69 -13.19 3.58
CA LEU A 253 0.99 -14.17 4.64
C LEU A 253 2.08 -15.16 4.21
N THR A 254 2.06 -15.60 2.95
CA THR A 254 3.08 -16.51 2.38
C THR A 254 4.47 -15.89 2.44
N VAL A 255 4.61 -14.66 1.96
CA VAL A 255 5.89 -13.93 2.00
C VAL A 255 6.35 -13.70 3.43
N TYR A 256 5.43 -13.27 4.31
CA TYR A 256 5.75 -13.03 5.72
C TYR A 256 6.23 -14.30 6.43
N ALA A 257 5.49 -15.41 6.27
CA ALA A 257 5.85 -16.69 6.85
C ALA A 257 7.17 -17.22 6.31
N HIS A 258 7.42 -17.08 5.01
CA HIS A 258 8.70 -17.47 4.41
C HIS A 258 9.88 -16.68 4.99
N LEU A 259 9.74 -15.36 5.16
CA LEU A 259 10.77 -14.53 5.78
C LEU A 259 11.06 -14.94 7.22
N VAL A 260 10.02 -15.18 8.01
CA VAL A 260 10.16 -15.50 9.45
C VAL A 260 10.65 -16.93 9.67
N LEU A 261 10.02 -17.92 9.02
CA LEU A 261 10.23 -19.34 9.32
C LEU A 261 11.37 -19.95 8.51
N ASP A 262 11.48 -19.60 7.23
CA ASP A 262 12.51 -20.20 6.36
C ASP A 262 13.79 -19.37 6.36
N LEU A 263 13.68 -18.03 6.31
CA LEU A 263 14.82 -17.11 6.21
C LEU A 263 15.30 -16.56 7.55
N GLY A 264 14.54 -16.74 8.63
CA GLY A 264 14.95 -16.46 10.00
C GLY A 264 14.87 -14.99 10.44
N TYR A 265 14.13 -14.15 9.73
CA TYR A 265 13.93 -12.76 10.11
C TYR A 265 13.04 -12.64 11.37
N ARG A 266 13.48 -11.84 12.34
CA ARG A 266 12.70 -11.52 13.56
C ARG A 266 12.27 -10.06 13.64
N ASP A 267 12.87 -9.19 12.82
CA ASP A 267 12.52 -7.78 12.70
C ASP A 267 12.05 -7.49 11.26
N VAL A 268 10.73 -7.32 11.09
CA VAL A 268 10.10 -7.13 9.79
C VAL A 268 9.26 -5.85 9.81
N VAL A 269 9.60 -4.92 8.91
CA VAL A 269 8.82 -3.72 8.63
C VAL A 269 7.90 -4.02 7.45
N LEU A 270 6.62 -3.67 7.56
CA LEU A 270 5.71 -3.73 6.42
C LEU A 270 5.50 -2.32 5.87
N ALA A 271 5.54 -2.19 4.55
CA ALA A 271 5.36 -0.93 3.87
C ALA A 271 4.46 -1.11 2.65
N GLY A 272 3.78 -0.06 2.24
CA GLY A 272 3.04 -0.08 0.98
C GLY A 272 2.32 1.22 0.69
N ASP A 273 2.01 1.43 -0.58
CA ASP A 273 1.26 2.58 -1.07
C ASP A 273 -0.18 2.22 -1.40
N SER A 274 -1.14 3.10 -1.13
CA SER A 274 -2.54 2.90 -1.53
C SER A 274 -3.09 1.56 -1.01
N ALA A 275 -3.63 0.72 -1.91
CA ALA A 275 -4.05 -0.65 -1.65
C ALA A 275 -2.95 -1.54 -1.01
N GLY A 276 -1.68 -1.29 -1.30
CA GLY A 276 -0.55 -1.99 -0.68
C GLY A 276 -0.37 -1.60 0.79
N GLY A 277 -0.59 -0.33 1.14
CA GLY A 277 -0.66 0.11 2.54
C GLY A 277 -1.83 -0.55 3.27
N SER A 278 -2.98 -0.68 2.62
CA SER A 278 -4.13 -1.45 3.13
C SER A 278 -3.73 -2.91 3.39
N LEU A 279 -3.02 -3.55 2.46
CA LEU A 279 -2.57 -4.93 2.59
C LEU A 279 -1.59 -5.12 3.76
N ALA A 280 -0.67 -4.19 3.98
CA ALA A 280 0.23 -4.19 5.13
C ALA A 280 -0.55 -4.18 6.46
N LEU A 281 -1.55 -3.30 6.57
CA LEU A 281 -2.39 -3.19 7.75
C LEU A 281 -3.31 -4.43 7.91
N MET A 282 -3.89 -4.94 6.82
CA MET A 282 -4.67 -6.18 6.83
C MET A 282 -3.85 -7.37 7.32
N LEU A 283 -2.62 -7.54 6.83
CA LEU A 283 -1.72 -8.60 7.27
C LEU A 283 -1.41 -8.44 8.77
N THR A 284 -1.18 -7.22 9.23
CA THR A 284 -0.89 -6.94 10.66
C THR A 284 -2.07 -7.32 11.55
N GLN A 285 -3.28 -6.89 11.18
CA GLN A 285 -4.52 -7.27 11.89
C GLN A 285 -4.70 -8.80 11.88
N TYR A 286 -4.45 -9.46 10.75
CA TYR A 286 -4.54 -10.92 10.64
C TYR A 286 -3.54 -11.63 11.57
N LEU A 287 -2.26 -11.25 11.55
CA LEU A 287 -1.23 -11.84 12.40
C LEU A 287 -1.55 -11.65 13.88
N ALA A 288 -2.11 -10.51 14.27
CA ALA A 288 -2.56 -10.27 15.64
C ALA A 288 -3.65 -11.26 16.10
N THR A 289 -4.53 -11.73 15.20
CA THR A 289 -5.52 -12.77 15.53
C THR A 289 -4.90 -14.15 15.85
N LEU A 290 -3.61 -14.34 15.55
CA LEU A 290 -2.87 -15.57 15.88
C LEU A 290 -2.34 -15.54 17.32
N CYS A 291 -2.18 -14.36 17.92
CA CYS A 291 -1.61 -14.19 19.26
C CYS A 291 -2.38 -14.88 20.41
N PRO A 292 -3.72 -15.05 20.40
CA PRO A 292 -4.39 -15.83 21.45
C PRO A 292 -3.89 -17.28 21.59
N ARG A 293 -3.34 -17.86 20.51
CA ARG A 293 -2.70 -19.19 20.53
C ARG A 293 -1.17 -19.12 20.45
N ARG A 294 -0.62 -17.89 20.39
CA ARG A 294 0.77 -17.48 20.12
C ARG A 294 1.72 -18.62 19.76
N PRO A 295 1.78 -19.01 18.47
CA PRO A 295 2.82 -19.94 18.03
C PRO A 295 4.19 -19.40 18.43
N ALA A 296 5.07 -20.24 18.97
CA ALA A 296 6.38 -19.80 19.48
C ALA A 296 7.25 -19.13 18.40
N SER A 297 7.00 -19.44 17.12
CA SER A 297 7.72 -18.89 15.99
C SER A 297 7.18 -17.52 15.52
N LEU A 298 5.95 -17.15 15.89
CA LEU A 298 5.28 -15.96 15.41
C LEU A 298 5.96 -14.70 15.95
N VAL A 299 6.53 -13.92 15.05
CA VAL A 299 6.88 -12.52 15.29
C VAL A 299 5.83 -11.63 14.66
N LEU A 300 5.51 -10.51 15.32
CA LEU A 300 4.66 -9.48 14.75
C LEU A 300 5.52 -8.45 14.00
N PRO A 301 4.99 -7.74 13.00
CA PRO A 301 5.67 -6.61 12.38
C PRO A 301 6.15 -5.58 13.41
N SER A 302 7.34 -5.03 13.21
CA SER A 302 7.96 -4.03 14.11
C SER A 302 7.53 -2.60 13.79
N ALA A 303 7.29 -2.29 12.52
CA ALA A 303 6.80 -1.00 12.07
C ALA A 303 5.95 -1.13 10.79
N LEU A 304 5.10 -0.14 10.57
CA LEU A 304 4.29 0.04 9.37
C LEU A 304 4.61 1.39 8.71
N LEU A 305 4.89 1.38 7.40
CA LEU A 305 5.03 2.58 6.57
C LEU A 305 3.89 2.61 5.55
N LEU A 306 2.86 3.40 5.81
CA LEU A 306 1.61 3.41 5.06
C LEU A 306 1.51 4.69 4.22
N LEU A 307 1.78 4.58 2.92
CA LEU A 307 1.80 5.73 2.02
C LEU A 307 0.42 5.93 1.39
N SER A 308 -0.34 6.93 1.85
CA SER A 308 -1.72 7.20 1.43
C SER A 308 -2.58 5.91 1.43
N PRO A 309 -2.68 5.19 2.56
CA PRO A 309 -3.31 3.86 2.59
C PRO A 309 -4.80 3.94 2.26
N TRP A 310 -5.27 3.02 1.42
CA TRP A 310 -6.69 2.96 1.08
C TRP A 310 -7.46 2.24 2.20
N SER A 311 -8.21 2.96 3.02
CA SER A 311 -8.63 2.51 4.35
C SER A 311 -10.15 2.45 4.55
N ASP A 312 -10.92 2.71 3.49
CA ASP A 312 -12.37 2.52 3.45
C ASP A 312 -12.86 2.02 2.08
N LEU A 313 -13.22 0.74 2.00
CA LEU A 313 -13.82 0.14 0.79
C LEU A 313 -15.34 0.33 0.69
N THR A 314 -15.97 1.03 1.63
CA THR A 314 -17.38 1.45 1.51
C THR A 314 -17.55 2.73 0.68
N ALA A 315 -16.44 3.42 0.40
CA ALA A 315 -16.38 4.71 -0.30
C ALA A 315 -17.23 5.81 0.37
N SER A 316 -17.38 5.75 1.70
CA SER A 316 -18.25 6.66 2.46
C SER A 316 -17.81 8.13 2.36
N THR A 317 -16.52 8.38 2.12
CA THR A 317 -15.90 9.71 2.08
C THR A 317 -15.90 10.33 0.68
N TYR A 318 -16.13 9.55 -0.38
CA TYR A 318 -15.86 10.01 -1.76
C TYR A 318 -16.79 11.14 -2.21
N ALA A 319 -18.04 11.16 -1.72
CA ALA A 319 -19.01 12.19 -2.08
C ALA A 319 -18.76 13.53 -1.38
N VAL A 320 -18.16 13.51 -0.19
CA VAL A 320 -17.88 14.70 0.63
C VAL A 320 -16.42 15.17 0.50
N ALA A 321 -15.55 14.36 -0.11
CA ALA A 321 -14.21 14.79 -0.48
C ALA A 321 -14.32 16.01 -1.41
N SER A 322 -13.87 17.17 -0.92
CA SER A 322 -13.87 18.46 -1.62
C SER A 322 -13.16 18.42 -2.97
N HIS A 323 -12.28 17.44 -3.15
CA HIS A 323 -11.44 17.19 -4.33
C HIS A 323 -12.16 16.41 -5.44
N SER A 324 -13.34 15.85 -5.15
CA SER A 324 -14.16 15.10 -6.14
C SER A 324 -14.64 15.97 -7.32
N ARG A 325 -14.60 17.31 -7.19
CA ARG A 325 -15.13 18.26 -8.19
C ARG A 325 -14.07 18.94 -9.08
N PHE A 326 -12.80 18.97 -8.69
CA PHE A 326 -11.81 19.89 -9.30
C PHE A 326 -10.59 19.21 -9.94
N GLU A 327 -10.59 17.87 -10.03
CA GLU A 327 -9.46 17.11 -10.58
C GLU A 327 -8.13 17.24 -9.79
N ASP A 328 -8.22 17.53 -8.50
CA ASP A 328 -7.07 17.89 -7.66
C ASP A 328 -6.20 16.71 -7.21
N ASP A 329 -6.54 15.49 -7.62
CA ASP A 329 -5.82 14.26 -7.28
C ASP A 329 -5.45 13.47 -8.54
N ILE A 330 -4.45 12.60 -8.46
CA ILE A 330 -4.11 11.65 -9.52
C ILE A 330 -5.05 10.43 -9.56
N ILE A 331 -5.73 10.13 -8.45
CA ILE A 331 -6.77 9.09 -8.37
C ILE A 331 -8.17 9.71 -8.52
N CYS A 332 -9.09 8.93 -9.10
CA CYS A 332 -10.50 9.32 -9.20
C CYS A 332 -11.43 8.26 -8.62
N ALA A 333 -12.65 8.69 -8.28
CA ALA A 333 -13.63 7.85 -7.58
C ALA A 333 -14.07 6.61 -8.38
N SER A 334 -14.13 6.69 -9.72
CA SER A 334 -14.48 5.53 -10.56
C SER A 334 -13.38 4.48 -10.59
N MET A 335 -12.09 4.88 -10.65
CA MET A 335 -10.95 3.96 -10.54
C MET A 335 -11.03 3.16 -9.24
N ALA A 336 -11.20 3.85 -8.11
CA ALA A 336 -11.30 3.22 -6.80
C ALA A 336 -12.55 2.32 -6.71
N THR A 337 -13.71 2.78 -7.21
CA THR A 337 -14.94 1.98 -7.26
C THR A 337 -14.78 0.69 -8.07
N ASN A 338 -14.11 0.74 -9.23
CA ASN A 338 -13.86 -0.44 -10.06
C ASN A 338 -12.88 -1.41 -9.38
N SER A 339 -11.92 -0.88 -8.63
CA SER A 339 -10.98 -1.64 -7.81
C SER A 339 -11.70 -2.37 -6.65
N ILE A 340 -12.61 -1.71 -5.93
CA ILE A 340 -13.46 -2.32 -4.87
C ILE A 340 -14.21 -3.52 -5.41
N ARG A 341 -14.86 -3.34 -6.57
CA ARG A 341 -15.68 -4.38 -7.22
C ARG A 341 -14.85 -5.62 -7.56
N SER A 342 -13.63 -5.41 -8.04
CA SER A 342 -12.76 -6.49 -8.48
C SER A 342 -12.14 -7.20 -7.28
N PHE A 343 -11.68 -6.45 -6.27
CA PHE A 343 -11.14 -6.99 -5.03
C PHE A 343 -12.16 -7.81 -4.21
N LEU A 344 -13.40 -7.32 -4.09
CA LEU A 344 -14.47 -7.98 -3.34
C LEU A 344 -15.31 -8.94 -4.20
N LEU A 345 -14.85 -9.27 -5.42
CA LEU A 345 -15.63 -10.07 -6.37
C LEU A 345 -16.01 -11.44 -5.80
N HIS A 346 -15.05 -12.12 -5.16
CA HIS A 346 -15.25 -13.43 -4.54
C HIS A 346 -16.13 -13.35 -3.29
N VAL A 347 -15.81 -12.42 -2.38
CA VAL A 347 -16.57 -12.13 -1.14
C VAL A 347 -18.06 -11.91 -1.43
N ASN A 348 -18.35 -11.22 -2.53
CA ASN A 348 -19.72 -10.88 -2.91
C ASN A 348 -20.38 -11.87 -3.86
N SER A 349 -19.72 -12.99 -4.18
CA SER A 349 -20.28 -13.99 -5.08
C SER A 349 -21.47 -14.70 -4.41
N PRO A 350 -22.57 -14.99 -5.15
CA PRO A 350 -23.71 -15.72 -4.60
C PRO A 350 -23.32 -17.09 -4.03
N ARG A 351 -22.34 -17.76 -4.66
CA ARG A 351 -21.84 -19.06 -4.24
C ARG A 351 -21.19 -18.99 -2.86
N VAL A 352 -20.30 -18.02 -2.63
CA VAL A 352 -19.63 -17.80 -1.34
C VAL A 352 -20.63 -17.40 -0.27
N ARG A 353 -21.52 -16.45 -0.57
CA ARG A 353 -22.55 -16.00 0.38
C ARG A 353 -23.48 -17.13 0.79
N LYS A 354 -23.90 -17.98 -0.16
CA LYS A 354 -24.73 -19.16 0.14
C LYS A 354 -23.97 -20.19 0.99
N ALA A 355 -22.71 -20.46 0.66
CA ALA A 355 -21.88 -21.39 1.43
C ALA A 355 -21.67 -20.92 2.88
N PHE A 356 -21.45 -19.62 3.09
CA PHE A 356 -21.31 -19.04 4.42
C PHE A 356 -22.64 -19.05 5.20
N ALA A 357 -23.75 -18.69 4.55
CA ALA A 357 -25.08 -18.74 5.17
C ALA A 357 -25.48 -20.17 5.59
N ALA A 358 -25.16 -21.17 4.79
CA ALA A 358 -25.44 -22.58 5.11
C ALA A 358 -24.62 -23.08 6.31
N ARG A 359 -23.36 -22.62 6.47
CA ARG A 359 -22.55 -22.93 7.66
C ARG A 359 -23.14 -22.33 8.93
N GLY A 360 -23.77 -21.15 8.85
CA GLY A 360 -24.46 -20.52 9.96
C GLY A 360 -25.77 -21.21 10.38
N GLN A 361 -26.35 -22.09 9.53
CA GLN A 361 -27.59 -22.82 9.82
C GLN A 361 -27.34 -24.27 10.30
N ALA A 362 -26.13 -24.81 10.15
CA ALA A 362 -25.82 -26.21 10.40
C ALA A 362 -25.25 -26.51 11.82
N SER A 363 -25.21 -25.53 12.72
CA SER A 363 -24.54 -25.66 14.03
C SER A 363 -25.50 -25.42 15.20
N ASP A 364 -26.26 -26.45 15.57
CA ASP A 364 -26.93 -26.59 16.87
C ASP A 364 -26.14 -27.48 17.85
N ASP A 365 -24.90 -27.89 17.55
CA ASP A 365 -24.12 -28.74 18.48
C ASP A 365 -22.62 -28.37 18.58
N ASN A 366 -22.26 -27.89 19.77
CA ASN A 366 -20.98 -27.93 20.49
C ASN A 366 -19.64 -27.51 19.83
N GLY A 367 -19.19 -26.28 20.10
CA GLY A 367 -17.76 -25.87 20.07
C GLY A 367 -17.55 -24.34 20.17
N PRO A 368 -16.49 -23.84 20.85
CA PRO A 368 -16.24 -22.40 20.98
C PRO A 368 -15.62 -21.85 19.68
N GLY A 369 -16.49 -21.45 18.77
CA GLY A 369 -16.17 -20.79 17.50
C GLY A 369 -17.31 -19.86 17.09
N ARG A 370 -17.83 -19.10 18.05
CA ARG A 370 -18.81 -18.03 17.84
C ARG A 370 -18.07 -16.80 17.29
N ASP A 371 -18.33 -16.47 16.03
CA ASP A 371 -18.72 -15.13 15.58
C ASP A 371 -18.95 -15.16 14.06
N SER A 372 -20.15 -15.57 13.63
CA SER A 372 -20.56 -15.46 12.22
C SER A 372 -20.81 -14.01 11.78
N GLY A 373 -20.89 -13.06 12.73
CA GLY A 373 -21.13 -11.64 12.49
C GLY A 373 -19.88 -10.83 12.14
N ASP A 374 -18.68 -11.25 12.60
CA ASP A 374 -17.40 -10.54 12.39
C ASP A 374 -16.53 -11.30 11.37
N SER A 375 -17.14 -11.63 10.23
CA SER A 375 -16.48 -12.31 9.10
C SER A 375 -16.48 -11.39 7.89
N VAL A 376 -15.40 -11.42 7.10
CA VAL A 376 -15.32 -10.68 5.82
C VAL A 376 -16.46 -11.05 4.87
N TYR A 377 -16.95 -12.29 4.93
CA TYR A 377 -18.03 -12.79 4.07
C TYR A 377 -19.41 -12.32 4.53
N ALA A 378 -19.55 -11.98 5.82
CA ALA A 378 -20.77 -11.41 6.39
C ALA A 378 -20.82 -9.88 6.19
N LEU A 379 -19.75 -9.18 6.55
CA LEU A 379 -19.70 -7.71 6.55
C LEU A 379 -19.32 -7.12 5.18
N GLY A 380 -18.70 -7.90 4.30
CA GLY A 380 -18.21 -7.43 3.02
C GLY A 380 -17.29 -6.22 3.20
N ALA A 381 -17.51 -5.17 2.40
CA ALA A 381 -16.71 -3.95 2.46
C ALA A 381 -16.62 -3.29 3.84
N GLN A 382 -17.58 -3.51 4.74
CA GLN A 382 -17.60 -2.89 6.07
C GLN A 382 -16.66 -3.58 7.08
N HIS A 383 -16.10 -4.74 6.73
CA HIS A 383 -15.19 -5.48 7.62
C HIS A 383 -13.94 -4.66 7.94
N ALA A 384 -13.45 -4.75 9.18
CA ALA A 384 -12.30 -3.98 9.68
C ALA A 384 -10.99 -4.21 8.89
N PHE A 385 -10.84 -5.39 8.27
CA PHE A 385 -9.72 -5.63 7.34
C PHE A 385 -9.74 -4.67 6.16
N PHE A 386 -10.92 -4.46 5.56
CA PHE A 386 -11.05 -3.67 4.35
C PHE A 386 -11.25 -2.19 4.64
N SER A 387 -11.97 -1.89 5.72
CA SER A 387 -12.35 -0.52 6.06
C SER A 387 -11.99 -0.15 7.50
N PRO A 388 -10.69 -0.19 7.88
CA PRO A 388 -10.25 0.16 9.23
C PRO A 388 -10.48 1.64 9.61
N ALA A 389 -10.78 2.51 8.65
CA ALA A 389 -11.18 3.89 8.90
C ALA A 389 -12.62 4.04 9.43
N LEU A 390 -13.45 3.00 9.35
CA LEU A 390 -14.81 3.04 9.88
C LEU A 390 -14.80 2.95 11.41
N PRO A 391 -15.70 3.66 12.11
CA PRO A 391 -15.82 3.54 13.58
C PRO A 391 -16.08 2.10 14.05
N THR A 392 -16.77 1.30 13.24
CA THR A 392 -17.05 -0.12 13.50
C THR A 392 -15.79 -0.99 13.55
N ALA A 393 -14.65 -0.51 13.03
CA ALA A 393 -13.38 -1.24 13.08
C ALA A 393 -12.65 -1.11 14.42
N LEU A 394 -13.05 -0.16 15.28
CA LEU A 394 -12.36 0.11 16.55
C LEU A 394 -12.17 -1.15 17.42
N PRO A 395 -13.17 -2.03 17.64
CA PRO A 395 -12.97 -3.26 18.42
C PRO A 395 -11.90 -4.19 17.82
N SER A 396 -11.83 -4.30 16.50
CA SER A 396 -10.83 -5.15 15.82
C SER A 396 -9.42 -4.56 15.93
N LEU A 397 -9.30 -3.23 15.82
CA LEU A 397 -8.03 -2.53 16.04
C LEU A 397 -7.59 -2.60 17.51
N THR A 398 -8.51 -2.51 18.47
CA THR A 398 -8.22 -2.68 19.90
C THR A 398 -7.70 -4.10 20.17
N ARG A 399 -8.30 -5.14 19.59
CA ARG A 399 -7.77 -6.52 19.67
C ARG A 399 -6.37 -6.63 19.07
N THR A 400 -6.10 -5.89 17.99
CA THR A 400 -4.76 -5.82 17.39
C THR A 400 -3.77 -5.20 18.38
N ALA A 401 -4.12 -4.09 19.03
CA ALA A 401 -3.28 -3.47 20.06
C ALA A 401 -3.06 -4.41 21.26
N GLN A 402 -4.12 -5.06 21.77
CA GLN A 402 -4.02 -6.04 22.85
C GLN A 402 -3.07 -7.21 22.49
N ALA A 403 -3.07 -7.66 21.23
CA ALA A 403 -2.14 -8.69 20.77
C ALA A 403 -0.68 -8.22 20.81
N TYR A 404 -0.41 -6.95 20.53
CA TYR A 404 0.93 -6.34 20.65
C TYR A 404 1.37 -6.19 22.12
N LEU A 405 0.45 -5.81 23.02
CA LEU A 405 0.70 -5.82 24.47
C LEU A 405 1.03 -7.23 24.98
N ALA A 406 0.22 -8.22 24.60
CA ALA A 406 0.42 -9.62 24.98
C ALA A 406 1.70 -10.23 24.38
N ALA A 407 2.20 -9.68 23.27
CA ALA A 407 3.47 -10.09 22.69
C ALA A 407 4.68 -9.69 23.54
N SER A 408 4.51 -8.87 24.59
CA SER A 408 5.58 -8.38 25.48
C SER A 408 6.75 -7.75 24.70
N ARG A 409 6.44 -6.96 23.67
CA ARG A 409 7.47 -6.19 22.97
C ARG A 409 7.99 -5.09 23.90
N ALA A 410 9.30 -4.89 23.88
CA ALA A 410 9.95 -3.79 24.60
C ALA A 410 9.61 -2.41 24.01
N ALA A 411 9.10 -2.36 22.77
CA ALA A 411 8.79 -1.12 22.05
C ALA A 411 7.38 -1.19 21.40
N PRO A 412 6.70 -0.04 21.26
CA PRO A 412 5.41 0.06 20.58
C PRO A 412 5.50 -0.36 19.10
N LEU A 413 4.37 -0.71 18.50
CA LEU A 413 4.26 -0.78 17.05
C LEU A 413 4.27 0.64 16.51
N ARG A 414 5.25 0.94 15.68
CA ARG A 414 5.36 2.24 15.04
C ARG A 414 4.53 2.22 13.76
N ILE A 415 3.59 3.15 13.58
CA ILE A 415 2.82 3.34 12.34
C ILE A 415 2.99 4.76 11.76
N LEU A 416 3.69 4.89 10.63
CA LEU A 416 3.81 6.15 9.89
C LEU A 416 2.80 6.14 8.77
N VAL A 417 1.95 7.15 8.73
CA VAL A 417 0.91 7.31 7.73
C VAL A 417 1.14 8.61 6.98
N THR A 418 1.17 8.57 5.65
CA THR A 418 1.25 9.80 4.83
C THR A 418 -0.09 10.09 4.19
N THR A 419 -0.41 11.36 4.02
CA THR A 419 -1.58 11.81 3.25
C THR A 419 -1.31 13.14 2.55
N GLY A 420 -1.71 13.25 1.28
CA GLY A 420 -1.79 14.53 0.60
C GLY A 420 -3.14 15.19 0.88
N SER A 421 -3.17 16.47 1.24
CA SER A 421 -4.44 17.13 1.59
C SER A 421 -5.38 17.28 0.39
N ALA A 422 -4.89 17.15 -0.85
CA ALA A 422 -5.69 17.18 -2.07
C ALA A 422 -6.15 15.78 -2.52
N GLU A 423 -5.71 14.71 -1.84
CA GLU A 423 -5.99 13.34 -2.27
C GLU A 423 -7.42 12.89 -1.92
N LEU A 424 -7.95 11.96 -2.72
CA LEU A 424 -9.31 11.41 -2.56
C LEU A 424 -9.49 10.73 -1.19
N PHE A 425 -8.44 10.09 -0.68
CA PHE A 425 -8.47 9.29 0.55
C PHE A 425 -8.13 10.09 1.81
N HIS A 426 -7.87 11.39 1.72
CA HIS A 426 -7.43 12.19 2.87
C HIS A 426 -8.33 12.01 4.11
N LEU A 427 -9.65 12.11 3.94
CA LEU A 427 -10.60 12.03 5.04
C LEU A 427 -10.66 10.64 5.70
N GLU A 428 -10.55 9.57 4.93
CA GLU A 428 -10.52 8.21 5.50
C GLU A 428 -9.18 7.92 6.19
N ILE A 429 -8.07 8.47 5.68
CA ILE A 429 -6.76 8.32 6.30
C ILE A 429 -6.69 9.03 7.65
N VAL A 430 -7.23 10.25 7.75
CA VAL A 430 -7.35 10.95 9.04
C VAL A 430 -8.18 10.13 10.03
N ARG A 431 -9.32 9.57 9.60
CA ARG A 431 -10.15 8.68 10.44
C ARG A 431 -9.43 7.39 10.86
N LEU A 432 -8.64 6.79 9.96
CA LEU A 432 -7.80 5.64 10.29
C LEU A 432 -6.82 5.97 11.42
N VAL A 433 -6.13 7.11 11.33
CA VAL A 433 -5.16 7.55 12.36
C VAL A 433 -5.86 7.75 13.71
N ASP A 434 -7.04 8.38 13.70
CA ASP A 434 -7.84 8.55 14.92
C ASP A 434 -8.26 7.21 15.52
N ASN A 435 -8.70 6.26 14.69
CA ASN A 435 -9.06 4.91 15.13
C ASN A 435 -7.87 4.13 15.69
N LEU A 436 -6.69 4.21 15.07
CA LEU A 436 -5.47 3.57 15.57
C LEU A 436 -5.06 4.12 16.94
N ARG A 437 -5.08 5.45 17.09
CA ARG A 437 -4.79 6.12 18.37
C ARG A 437 -5.83 5.77 19.44
N ALA A 438 -7.12 5.72 19.08
CA ALA A 438 -8.19 5.32 19.98
C ALA A 438 -8.06 3.86 20.42
N ALA A 439 -7.74 2.94 19.50
CA ALA A 439 -7.50 1.53 19.78
C ALA A 439 -6.30 1.32 20.71
N SER A 440 -5.21 2.06 20.48
CA SER A 440 -4.03 2.07 21.35
C SER A 440 -4.40 2.44 22.79
N ARG A 441 -5.14 3.55 22.98
CA ARG A 441 -5.61 3.99 24.30
C ARG A 441 -6.55 2.97 24.95
N ALA A 442 -7.52 2.45 24.19
CA ALA A 442 -8.48 1.47 24.70
C ALA A 442 -7.77 0.20 25.21
N ALA A 443 -6.80 -0.30 24.46
CA ALA A 443 -6.04 -1.49 24.85
C ALA A 443 -5.22 -1.29 26.13
N VAL A 444 -4.64 -0.09 26.35
CA VAL A 444 -3.94 0.24 27.59
C VAL A 444 -4.91 0.29 28.78
N ILE A 445 -6.08 0.90 28.60
CA ILE A 445 -7.11 0.99 29.64
C ILE A 445 -7.60 -0.40 30.03
N ASP A 446 -7.89 -1.25 29.04
CA ASP A 446 -8.37 -2.63 29.27
C ASP A 446 -7.36 -3.51 30.01
N ALA A 447 -6.05 -3.22 29.87
CA ALA A 447 -4.99 -3.98 30.54
C ALA A 447 -4.86 -3.69 32.05
N GLY A 448 -5.37 -2.54 32.52
CA GLY A 448 -5.35 -2.15 33.94
C GLY A 448 -3.98 -1.69 34.49
N PRO A 449 -3.94 -1.11 35.71
CA PRO A 449 -2.76 -0.44 36.26
C PRO A 449 -1.64 -1.33 36.85
N SER A 450 -1.57 -2.64 36.55
CA SER A 450 -0.57 -3.51 37.19
C SER A 450 -0.12 -4.74 36.40
N ARG A 451 0.91 -4.56 35.58
CA ARG A 451 2.11 -5.43 35.53
C ARG A 451 3.36 -4.60 35.21
N GLY A 452 4.01 -4.13 36.28
CA GLY A 452 5.47 -3.91 36.35
C GLY A 452 6.05 -2.75 35.54
N GLY A 453 6.20 -1.59 36.21
CA GLY A 453 7.36 -0.70 36.11
C GLY A 453 7.77 -0.16 34.73
N GLY A 454 7.37 1.08 34.45
CA GLY A 454 8.13 1.96 33.55
C GLY A 454 7.75 1.92 32.08
N ALA A 455 6.56 2.43 31.74
CA ALA A 455 6.37 3.44 30.71
C ALA A 455 4.89 3.79 30.66
N SER A 456 4.57 5.08 30.61
CA SER A 456 3.27 5.63 30.20
C SER A 456 3.00 5.35 28.70
N GLY A 457 3.30 4.14 28.22
CA GLY A 457 3.61 3.86 26.83
C GLY A 457 2.38 3.49 26.00
N GLU A 458 2.17 4.23 24.91
CA GLU A 458 1.22 3.88 23.87
C GLU A 458 1.56 2.49 23.28
N VAL A 459 0.56 1.70 22.86
CA VAL A 459 0.80 0.42 22.17
C VAL A 459 1.20 0.65 20.72
N PHE A 460 0.50 1.59 20.10
CA PHE A 460 0.78 2.10 18.77
C PHE A 460 1.31 3.52 18.90
N GLU A 461 2.53 3.74 18.39
CA GLU A 461 3.07 5.07 18.14
C GLU A 461 2.64 5.44 16.72
N VAL A 462 1.71 6.40 16.56
CA VAL A 462 1.11 6.72 15.26
C VAL A 462 1.42 8.15 14.84
N GLU A 463 2.20 8.29 13.77
CA GLU A 463 2.53 9.58 13.18
C GLU A 463 1.82 9.77 11.83
N LEU A 464 1.19 10.93 11.67
CA LEU A 464 0.55 11.35 10.42
C LEU A 464 1.36 12.47 9.79
N LEU A 465 1.97 12.18 8.64
CA LEU A 465 2.62 13.16 7.80
C LEU A 465 1.62 13.64 6.74
N SER A 466 1.00 14.79 6.98
CA SER A 466 0.08 15.44 6.05
C SER A 466 0.79 16.56 5.29
N ALA A 467 0.73 16.54 3.96
CA ALA A 467 1.29 17.61 3.13
C ALA A 467 0.18 18.41 2.43
N GLU A 468 0.18 19.73 2.63
CA GLU A 468 -0.82 20.63 2.05
C GLU A 468 -0.72 20.66 0.52
N GLY A 469 -1.86 20.53 -0.16
CA GLY A 469 -1.96 20.55 -1.61
C GLY A 469 -1.45 19.30 -2.32
N GLU A 470 -0.84 18.34 -1.59
CA GLU A 470 -0.27 17.16 -2.22
C GLU A 470 -1.32 16.12 -2.63
N VAL A 471 -0.94 15.34 -3.64
CA VAL A 471 -1.79 14.31 -4.28
C VAL A 471 -1.58 12.93 -3.66
N HIS A 472 -2.39 11.97 -4.08
CA HIS A 472 -2.31 10.58 -3.66
C HIS A 472 -0.89 10.00 -3.83
N ALA A 473 -0.38 9.38 -2.77
CA ALA A 473 0.95 8.77 -2.72
C ALA A 473 2.10 9.72 -3.10
N PHE A 474 2.00 11.02 -2.74
CA PHE A 474 3.03 12.02 -3.00
C PHE A 474 4.47 11.65 -2.56
N PRO A 475 4.75 10.83 -1.52
CA PRO A 475 6.14 10.48 -1.20
C PRO A 475 6.87 9.75 -2.35
N LEU A 476 6.09 9.18 -3.28
CA LEU A 476 6.60 8.47 -4.45
C LEU A 476 6.78 9.35 -5.67
N VAL A 477 6.30 10.60 -5.66
CA VAL A 477 6.56 11.52 -6.77
C VAL A 477 8.03 11.96 -6.76
N PRO A 478 8.62 12.33 -7.91
CA PRO A 478 9.98 12.84 -7.92
C PRO A 478 10.11 14.12 -7.09
N GLU A 479 11.21 14.25 -6.36
CA GLU A 479 11.46 15.38 -5.44
C GLU A 479 11.52 16.74 -6.14
N TRP A 480 11.94 16.78 -7.40
CA TRP A 480 11.91 17.99 -8.21
C TRP A 480 10.50 18.42 -8.60
N VAL A 481 9.51 17.51 -8.50
CA VAL A 481 8.09 17.83 -8.66
C VAL A 481 7.52 18.36 -7.34
N SER A 482 7.79 17.66 -6.23
CA SER A 482 7.35 18.07 -4.90
C SER A 482 8.49 17.94 -3.87
N PRO A 483 8.92 19.04 -3.24
CA PRO A 483 9.84 18.99 -2.11
C PRO A 483 9.29 18.18 -0.92
N ALA A 484 7.96 18.16 -0.74
CA ALA A 484 7.31 17.39 0.32
C ALA A 484 7.60 15.89 0.18
N ALA A 485 7.78 15.38 -1.04
CA ALA A 485 8.16 14.00 -1.27
C ALA A 485 9.54 13.65 -0.67
N GLY A 486 10.49 14.60 -0.68
CA GLY A 486 11.81 14.43 -0.07
C GLY A 486 11.71 14.33 1.44
N THR A 487 11.03 15.29 2.07
CA THR A 487 10.77 15.29 3.53
C THR A 487 10.04 14.03 3.97
N ALA A 488 9.05 13.57 3.20
CA ALA A 488 8.34 12.32 3.50
C ALA A 488 9.26 11.11 3.47
N MET A 489 10.19 11.06 2.51
CA MET A 489 11.14 9.96 2.36
C MET A 489 12.20 9.95 3.45
N GLU A 490 12.68 11.11 3.87
CA GLU A 490 13.56 11.23 5.04
C GLU A 490 12.87 10.72 6.30
N LYS A 491 11.63 11.14 6.51
CA LYS A 491 10.84 10.69 7.65
C LYS A 491 10.60 9.17 7.63
N MET A 492 10.27 8.61 6.48
CA MET A 492 10.13 7.16 6.31
C MET A 492 11.43 6.41 6.60
N ARG A 493 12.59 6.99 6.23
CA ARG A 493 13.90 6.41 6.52
C ARG A 493 14.18 6.37 8.01
N GLU A 494 14.02 7.49 8.71
CA GLU A 494 14.17 7.56 10.18
C GLU A 494 13.30 6.51 10.86
N TRP A 495 12.03 6.45 10.44
CA TRP A 495 11.08 5.50 10.96
C TRP A 495 11.42 4.04 10.67
N ALA A 496 11.93 3.74 9.48
CA ALA A 496 12.37 2.40 9.11
C ALA A 496 13.61 1.95 9.88
N LEU A 497 14.48 2.88 10.27
CA LEU A 497 15.80 2.60 10.84
C LEU A 497 15.87 2.72 12.37
N GLU A 498 14.87 3.30 13.02
CA GLU A 498 14.91 3.49 14.46
C GLU A 498 15.08 2.18 15.23
N GLY A 499 15.95 2.21 16.24
CA GLY A 499 16.29 1.05 17.06
C GLY A 499 17.25 0.06 16.37
N THR A 500 17.65 0.27 15.11
CA THR A 500 18.66 -0.59 14.44
C THR A 500 20.11 -0.18 14.71
N GLY A 501 20.34 0.93 15.41
CA GLY A 501 21.67 1.53 15.60
C GLY A 501 22.32 2.10 14.33
N ARG A 502 21.66 1.99 13.15
CA ARG A 502 22.13 2.57 11.89
C ARG A 502 21.87 4.08 11.80
N ASP A 503 20.80 4.58 12.41
CA ASP A 503 20.49 6.03 12.45
C ASP A 503 21.69 6.85 12.96
N ALA A 504 22.27 6.45 14.09
CA ALA A 504 23.38 7.16 14.72
C ALA A 504 24.69 7.13 13.91
N ARG A 505 24.90 6.11 13.06
CA ARG A 505 26.13 5.98 12.24
C ARG A 505 26.03 6.78 10.94
N GLU A 506 24.88 6.79 10.29
CA GLU A 506 24.68 7.55 9.06
C GLU A 506 24.50 9.06 9.32
N GLU A 507 23.92 9.45 10.46
CA GLU A 507 23.84 10.87 10.86
C GLU A 507 25.23 11.46 11.15
N LYS A 508 26.16 10.66 11.71
CA LYS A 508 27.58 11.04 11.83
C LYS A 508 28.29 11.13 10.47
N GLY A 509 27.98 10.24 9.53
CA GLY A 509 28.54 10.26 8.18
C GLY A 509 28.15 11.51 7.38
N ARG A 510 26.87 11.92 7.45
CA ARG A 510 26.38 13.15 6.79
C ARG A 510 26.96 14.43 7.37
N ARG A 511 27.17 14.50 8.70
CA ARG A 511 27.86 15.66 9.32
C ARG A 511 29.34 15.73 8.90
N GLY A 512 30.01 14.59 8.74
CA GLY A 512 31.39 14.53 8.25
C GLY A 512 31.57 14.88 6.77
N GLU A 513 30.58 14.61 5.92
CA GLU A 513 30.59 15.02 4.50
C GLU A 513 30.25 16.51 4.32
N ALA A 514 29.40 17.08 5.18
CA ALA A 514 29.09 18.51 5.16
C ALA A 514 30.29 19.39 5.58
N ASP A 515 31.16 18.89 6.46
CA ASP A 515 32.41 19.56 6.87
C ASP A 515 33.57 19.35 5.86
N GLY A 516 33.35 18.58 4.78
CA GLY A 516 34.36 18.19 3.79
C GLY A 516 34.18 18.79 2.39
N ALA A 517 33.24 19.72 2.19
CA ALA A 517 33.13 20.42 0.91
C ALA A 517 34.29 21.43 0.75
N PRO A 518 35.14 21.32 -0.30
CA PRO A 518 36.18 22.31 -0.54
C PRO A 518 35.53 23.67 -0.86
N GLN A 519 36.02 24.72 -0.20
CA GLN A 519 35.62 26.12 -0.37
C GLN A 519 35.80 26.65 -1.79
#